data_AF-A0A2D6D7G2-F1
#
_entry.id   AF-A0A2D6D7G2-F1
#
_cell.length_a   1.000
_cell.length_b   1.000
_cell.length_c   1.000
_cell.angle_alpha   90.00
_cell.angle_beta   90.00
_cell.angle_gamma   90.00
#
_symmetry.space_group_name_H-M   'P 1'
#
loop_
_entity.id
_entity.type
_entity.pdbx_description
1 polymer ?
#
loop_
_entity_poly.entity_id
_entity_poly.type
_entity_poly.pdbx_seq_one_letter_code
_entity_poly.pdbx_strand_id
1 'polypeptide(L)'
;IDILKSKKNETITALKKKLDKMNSQLENLEIKKKRILDLYADGVLNKESYIQKIGEIDLEFSRLNGIKKELKNKKSLIASRKEVRSSVSDFCKLARRKFDKLDKKAKIQFIKNIIDEIIIFKNNSSKKLIIRGIIPILADNNTTLPQCYTRLWGGFGWRGSLAKTR
;
A
#
# COMPACT_ATOMS: atom_id res chain seq x y z
N ILE A 1 -16.94 -8.18 -15.46
CA ILE A 1 -15.53 -7.68 -15.47
C ILE A 1 -15.47 -6.16 -15.35
N ASP A 2 -16.56 -5.43 -15.65
CA ASP A 2 -16.56 -3.97 -15.74
C ASP A 2 -16.59 -3.20 -14.42
N ILE A 3 -17.13 -3.79 -13.35
CA ILE A 3 -17.18 -3.19 -12.00
C ILE A 3 -15.77 -2.95 -11.42
N LEU A 4 -14.80 -3.77 -11.79
CA LEU A 4 -13.41 -3.61 -11.34
C LEU A 4 -12.65 -2.56 -12.16
N LYS A 5 -13.02 -2.40 -13.44
CA LYS A 5 -12.46 -1.35 -14.31
C LYS A 5 -13.00 0.03 -13.90
N SER A 6 -14.28 0.15 -13.56
CA SER A 6 -14.88 1.41 -13.08
C SER A 6 -14.24 1.90 -11.78
N LYS A 7 -14.12 1.03 -10.76
CA LYS A 7 -13.44 1.36 -9.49
C LYS A 7 -11.98 1.77 -9.66
N LYS A 8 -11.24 1.13 -10.58
CA LYS A 8 -9.85 1.53 -10.89
C LYS A 8 -9.81 2.93 -11.51
N ASN A 9 -10.71 3.22 -12.45
CA ASN A 9 -10.76 4.52 -13.10
C ASN A 9 -11.17 5.63 -12.11
N GLU A 10 -12.14 5.36 -11.23
CA GLU A 10 -12.55 6.28 -10.15
C GLU A 10 -11.41 6.58 -9.17
N THR A 11 -10.63 5.58 -8.78
CA THR A 11 -9.49 5.79 -7.88
C THR A 11 -8.37 6.58 -8.56
N ILE A 12 -8.11 6.34 -9.84
CA ILE A 12 -7.12 7.12 -10.61
C ILE A 12 -7.58 8.56 -10.81
N THR A 13 -8.86 8.81 -11.11
CA THR A 13 -9.39 10.17 -11.28
C THR A 13 -9.40 10.93 -9.96
N ALA A 14 -9.75 10.28 -8.85
CA ALA A 14 -9.65 10.86 -7.51
C ALA A 14 -8.21 11.22 -7.13
N LEU A 15 -7.24 10.36 -7.45
CA LEU A 15 -5.82 10.64 -7.23
C LEU A 15 -5.30 11.78 -8.12
N LYS A 16 -5.75 11.87 -9.37
CA LYS A 16 -5.44 13.00 -10.26
C LYS A 16 -5.98 14.31 -9.69
N LYS A 17 -7.26 14.39 -9.32
CA LYS A 17 -7.86 15.58 -8.70
C LYS A 17 -7.12 16.02 -7.43
N LYS A 18 -6.68 15.07 -6.60
CA LYS A 18 -5.86 15.38 -5.42
C LYS A 18 -4.49 15.95 -5.79
N LEU A 19 -3.83 15.40 -6.80
CA LEU A 19 -2.54 15.94 -7.29
C LEU A 19 -2.72 17.34 -7.88
N ASP A 20 -3.77 17.57 -8.64
CA ASP A 20 -4.04 18.88 -9.25
C ASP A 20 -4.31 19.93 -8.16
N LYS A 21 -5.14 19.61 -7.16
CA LYS A 21 -5.36 20.47 -6.00
C LYS A 21 -4.06 20.81 -5.25
N MET A 22 -3.18 19.83 -5.08
CA MET A 22 -1.88 20.03 -4.41
C MET A 22 -0.93 20.90 -5.26
N ASN A 23 -0.97 20.79 -6.60
CA ASN A 23 -0.21 21.66 -7.48
C ASN A 23 -0.69 23.12 -7.36
N SER A 24 -2.00 23.35 -7.40
CA SER A 24 -2.55 24.70 -7.22
C SER A 24 -2.21 25.28 -5.83
N GLN A 25 -2.16 24.44 -4.79
CA GLN A 25 -1.73 24.88 -3.45
C GLN A 25 -0.25 25.26 -3.42
N LEU A 26 0.63 24.51 -4.10
CA LEU A 26 2.05 24.85 -4.23
C LEU A 26 2.26 26.15 -5.01
N GLU A 27 1.55 26.33 -6.14
CA GLU A 27 1.59 27.58 -6.92
C GLU A 27 1.14 28.78 -6.09
N ASN A 28 0.06 28.63 -5.31
CA ASN A 28 -0.39 29.68 -4.41
C ASN A 28 0.63 30.02 -3.32
N LEU A 29 1.36 29.03 -2.80
CA LEU A 29 2.45 29.27 -1.84
C LEU A 29 3.63 29.98 -2.51
N GLU A 30 3.97 29.66 -3.75
CA GLU A 30 5.01 30.37 -4.51
C GLU A 30 4.62 31.84 -4.77
N ILE A 31 3.36 32.11 -5.10
CA ILE A 31 2.85 33.48 -5.24
C ILE A 31 2.94 34.23 -3.91
N LYS A 32 2.54 33.59 -2.79
CA LYS A 32 2.68 34.17 -1.45
C LYS A 32 4.14 34.45 -1.09
N LYS A 33 5.05 33.55 -1.45
CA LYS A 33 6.50 33.70 -1.24
C LYS A 33 7.03 34.94 -1.94
N LYS A 34 6.67 35.12 -3.22
CA LYS A 34 7.04 36.32 -4.00
C LYS A 34 6.48 37.59 -3.37
N ARG A 35 5.18 37.59 -3.02
CA ARG A 35 4.54 38.76 -2.39
C ARG A 35 5.17 39.16 -1.06
N ILE A 36 5.59 38.19 -0.23
CA ILE A 36 6.27 38.48 1.04
C ILE A 36 7.66 39.08 0.80
N LEU A 37 8.35 38.61 -0.23
CA LEU A 37 9.63 39.17 -0.65
C LEU A 37 9.47 40.61 -1.15
N ASP A 38 8.44 40.89 -1.95
CA ASP A 38 8.12 42.25 -2.41
C ASP A 38 7.82 43.18 -1.22
N LEU A 39 6.97 42.75 -0.27
CA LEU A 39 6.66 43.52 0.94
C LEU A 39 7.88 43.78 1.85
N TYR A 40 8.86 42.88 1.82
CA TYR A 40 10.13 43.09 2.52
C TYR A 40 11.01 44.10 1.79
N ALA A 41 11.08 44.02 0.45
CA ALA A 41 11.82 44.98 -0.37
C ALA A 41 11.26 46.40 -0.27
N ASP A 42 9.93 46.53 -0.16
CA ASP A 42 9.24 47.80 0.03
C ASP A 42 9.39 48.38 1.45
N GLY A 43 10.08 47.66 2.36
CA GLY A 43 10.31 48.10 3.75
C GLY A 43 9.06 48.05 4.64
N VAL A 44 7.95 47.52 4.14
CA VAL A 44 6.69 47.36 4.90
C VAL A 44 6.80 46.26 5.96
N LEU A 45 7.72 45.31 5.76
CA LEU A 45 7.84 44.11 6.58
C LEU A 45 9.22 44.05 7.25
N ASN A 46 9.25 43.87 8.57
CA ASN A 46 10.50 43.75 9.32
C ASN A 46 11.21 42.41 9.05
N LYS A 47 12.54 42.40 9.19
CA LYS A 47 13.39 41.22 8.96
C LYS A 47 12.93 39.98 9.74
N GLU A 48 12.58 40.13 11.01
CA GLU A 48 12.12 39.02 11.86
C GLU A 48 10.79 38.45 11.37
N SER A 49 9.83 39.32 11.02
CA SER A 49 8.55 38.92 10.46
C SER A 49 8.68 38.24 9.10
N TYR A 50 9.69 38.64 8.30
CA TYR A 50 9.99 38.01 7.02
C TYR A 50 10.50 36.58 7.23
N ILE A 51 11.48 36.41 8.11
CA ILE A 51 12.06 35.09 8.44
C ILE A 51 11.00 34.13 8.99
N GLN A 52 10.09 34.62 9.84
CA GLN A 52 9.02 33.78 10.35
C GLN A 52 8.05 33.33 9.25
N LYS A 53 7.54 34.28 8.45
CA LYS A 53 6.57 33.98 7.38
C LYS A 53 7.16 33.12 6.28
N ILE A 54 8.44 33.30 5.93
CA ILE A 54 9.11 32.48 4.93
C ILE A 54 9.31 31.04 5.45
N GLY A 55 9.66 30.90 6.74
CA GLY A 55 9.82 29.60 7.37
C GLY A 55 8.52 28.79 7.43
N GLU A 56 7.41 29.45 7.75
CA GLU A 56 6.08 28.83 7.72
C GLU A 56 5.71 28.33 6.30
N ILE A 57 5.99 29.14 5.28
CA ILE A 57 5.76 28.77 3.88
C ILE A 57 6.65 27.60 3.45
N ASP A 58 7.93 27.60 3.80
CA ASP A 58 8.87 26.55 3.41
C ASP A 58 8.56 25.21 4.12
N LEU A 59 8.08 25.24 5.37
CA LEU A 59 7.57 24.07 6.07
C LEU A 59 6.32 23.51 5.37
N GLU A 60 5.37 24.37 5.00
CA GLU A 60 4.17 23.93 4.31
C GLU A 60 4.49 23.38 2.91
N PHE A 61 5.43 24.01 2.20
CA PHE A 61 5.93 23.55 0.91
C PHE A 61 6.56 22.16 1.00
N SER A 62 7.40 21.93 2.02
CA SER A 62 8.03 20.63 2.28
C SER A 62 6.98 19.55 2.58
N ARG A 63 5.98 19.88 3.40
CA ARG A 63 4.87 18.97 3.74
C ARG A 63 4.06 18.58 2.51
N LEU A 64 3.64 19.55 1.69
CA LEU A 64 2.86 19.31 0.48
C LEU A 64 3.65 18.52 -0.58
N ASN A 65 4.96 18.77 -0.71
CA ASN A 65 5.82 17.99 -1.60
C ASN A 65 6.01 16.54 -1.15
N GLY A 66 6.12 16.29 0.17
CA GLY A 66 6.13 14.93 0.72
C GLY A 66 4.87 14.15 0.33
N ILE A 67 3.70 14.75 0.59
CA ILE A 67 2.39 14.16 0.25
C ILE A 67 2.26 13.95 -1.27
N LYS A 68 2.73 14.89 -2.09
CA LYS A 68 2.72 14.77 -3.55
C LYS A 68 3.57 13.60 -4.05
N LYS A 69 4.76 13.37 -3.47
CA LYS A 69 5.61 12.22 -3.79
C LYS A 69 4.91 10.91 -3.44
N GLU A 70 4.29 10.80 -2.26
CA GLU A 70 3.53 9.61 -1.87
C GLU A 70 2.35 9.33 -2.82
N LEU A 71 1.60 10.37 -3.21
CA LEU A 71 0.47 10.22 -4.12
C LEU A 71 0.92 9.81 -5.53
N LYS A 72 2.07 10.30 -6.01
CA LYS A 72 2.67 9.85 -7.27
C LYS A 72 3.07 8.37 -7.21
N ASN A 73 3.68 7.93 -6.11
CA ASN A 73 4.05 6.53 -5.90
C ASN A 73 2.81 5.63 -5.84
N LYS A 74 1.74 6.05 -5.17
CA LYS A 74 0.46 5.31 -5.15
C LYS A 74 -0.14 5.20 -6.55
N LYS A 75 -0.08 6.26 -7.35
CA LYS A 75 -0.59 6.27 -8.73
C LYS A 75 0.23 5.33 -9.64
N SER A 76 1.56 5.30 -9.52
CA SER A 76 2.42 4.42 -10.32
C SER A 76 2.16 2.93 -10.00
N LEU A 77 2.03 2.58 -8.72
CA LEU A 77 1.71 1.21 -8.29
C LEU A 77 0.35 0.72 -8.82
N ILE A 78 -0.65 1.60 -8.91
CA ILE A 78 -1.97 1.26 -9.48
C ILE A 78 -1.90 1.07 -11.00
N ALA A 79 -1.03 1.83 -11.67
CA ALA A 79 -0.81 1.72 -13.12
C ALA A 79 -0.10 0.40 -13.47
N SER A 80 0.99 0.07 -12.78
CA SER A 80 1.82 -1.13 -13.02
C SER A 80 1.21 -2.43 -12.49
N ARG A 81 0.07 -2.38 -11.80
CA ARG A 81 -0.57 -3.55 -11.16
C ARG A 81 -0.81 -4.73 -12.09
N LYS A 82 -1.06 -4.49 -13.39
CA LYS A 82 -1.22 -5.55 -14.40
C LYS A 82 0.12 -6.20 -14.75
N GLU A 83 1.17 -5.40 -14.89
CA GLU A 83 2.54 -5.84 -15.19
C GLU A 83 3.16 -6.59 -14.01
N VAL A 84 2.94 -6.10 -12.79
CA VAL A 84 3.33 -6.81 -11.56
C VAL A 84 2.63 -8.16 -11.49
N ARG A 85 1.33 -8.22 -11.82
CA ARG A 85 0.56 -9.48 -11.81
C ARG A 85 1.08 -10.47 -12.86
N SER A 86 1.41 -10.02 -14.08
CA SER A 86 2.01 -10.89 -15.09
C SER A 86 3.39 -11.36 -14.65
N SER A 87 4.23 -10.46 -14.14
CA SER A 87 5.58 -10.78 -13.66
C SER A 87 5.56 -11.80 -12.52
N VAL A 88 4.67 -11.65 -11.53
CA VAL A 88 4.50 -12.61 -10.43
C VAL A 88 3.98 -13.94 -10.97
N SER A 89 3.01 -13.93 -11.89
CA SER A 89 2.51 -15.16 -12.51
C SER A 89 3.60 -15.92 -13.24
N ASP A 90 4.42 -15.22 -14.01
CA ASP A 90 5.51 -15.82 -14.79
C ASP A 90 6.62 -16.32 -13.87
N PHE A 91 6.94 -15.58 -12.80
CA PHE A 91 7.82 -16.07 -11.75
C PHE A 91 7.30 -17.36 -11.10
N CYS A 92 6.01 -17.42 -10.73
CA CYS A 92 5.40 -18.62 -10.16
C CYS A 92 5.42 -19.80 -11.14
N LYS A 93 5.19 -19.57 -12.44
CA LYS A 93 5.31 -20.62 -13.47
C LYS A 93 6.74 -21.15 -13.57
N LEU A 94 7.73 -20.26 -13.56
CA LEU A 94 9.15 -20.63 -13.58
C LEU A 94 9.56 -21.38 -12.31
N ALA A 95 9.13 -20.89 -11.15
CA ALA A 95 9.36 -21.54 -9.87
C ALA A 95 8.76 -22.95 -9.83
N ARG A 96 7.53 -23.13 -10.34
CA ARG A 96 6.90 -24.45 -10.47
C ARG A 96 7.73 -25.40 -11.35
N ARG A 97 8.13 -24.95 -12.55
CA ARG A 97 8.96 -25.75 -13.47
C ARG A 97 10.29 -26.16 -12.84
N LYS A 98 10.91 -25.27 -12.06
CA LYS A 98 12.14 -25.57 -11.32
C LYS A 98 11.87 -26.57 -10.20
N PHE A 99 10.79 -26.36 -9.42
CA PHE A 99 10.39 -27.24 -8.33
C PHE A 99 10.14 -28.67 -8.80
N ASP A 100 9.46 -28.87 -9.93
CA ASP A 100 9.15 -30.21 -10.45
C ASP A 100 10.43 -31.01 -10.76
N LYS A 101 11.49 -30.31 -11.22
CA LYS A 101 12.81 -30.87 -11.53
C LYS A 101 13.72 -31.09 -10.31
N LEU A 102 13.35 -30.60 -9.13
CA LEU A 102 14.15 -30.79 -7.92
C LEU A 102 14.05 -32.24 -7.41
N ASP A 103 15.16 -32.71 -6.86
CA ASP A 103 15.21 -33.98 -6.13
C ASP A 103 14.42 -33.89 -4.81
N LYS A 104 14.02 -35.04 -4.24
CA LYS A 104 13.20 -35.14 -3.02
C LYS A 104 13.78 -34.31 -1.86
N LYS A 105 15.10 -34.37 -1.65
CA LYS A 105 15.77 -33.62 -0.58
C LYS A 105 15.61 -32.10 -0.77
N ALA A 106 15.78 -31.63 -2.00
CA ALA A 106 15.64 -30.21 -2.33
C ALA A 106 14.18 -29.74 -2.28
N LYS A 107 13.21 -30.60 -2.64
CA LYS A 107 11.78 -30.31 -2.49
C LYS A 107 11.40 -30.10 -1.02
N ILE A 108 11.88 -30.96 -0.13
CA ILE A 108 11.64 -30.82 1.31
C ILE A 108 12.24 -29.53 1.84
N GLN A 109 13.47 -29.19 1.43
CA GLN A 109 14.11 -27.94 1.83
C GLN A 109 13.34 -26.71 1.35
N PHE A 110 12.85 -26.73 0.11
CA PHE A 110 12.01 -25.66 -0.43
C PHE A 110 10.72 -25.48 0.37
N ILE A 111 10.05 -26.57 0.74
CA ILE A 111 8.83 -26.54 1.55
C ILE A 111 9.11 -25.97 2.95
N LYS A 112 10.22 -26.38 3.59
CA LYS A 112 10.64 -25.84 4.90
C LYS A 112 10.91 -24.34 4.88
N ASN A 113 11.37 -23.81 3.75
CA ASN A 113 11.64 -22.37 3.62
C ASN A 113 10.37 -21.55 3.39
N ILE A 114 9.24 -22.18 3.05
CA ILE A 114 7.97 -21.51 2.73
C ILE A 114 6.96 -21.67 3.87
N ILE A 115 6.94 -22.84 4.51
CA ILE A 115 5.99 -23.19 5.56
C ILE A 115 6.64 -22.93 6.91
N ASP A 116 6.00 -22.07 7.71
CA ASP A 116 6.45 -21.76 9.07
C ASP A 116 5.95 -22.81 10.06
N GLU A 117 4.66 -23.19 9.97
CA GLU A 117 4.01 -24.06 10.96
C GLU A 117 2.93 -24.94 10.32
N ILE A 118 2.88 -26.22 10.69
CA ILE A 118 1.81 -27.15 10.33
C ILE A 118 1.14 -27.64 11.61
N ILE A 119 -0.08 -27.17 11.87
CA ILE A 119 -0.88 -27.54 13.04
C ILE A 119 -1.85 -28.63 12.65
N ILE A 120 -1.74 -29.79 13.31
CA ILE A 120 -2.64 -30.92 13.12
C ILE A 120 -3.53 -31.03 14.36
N PHE A 121 -4.81 -30.68 14.24
CA PHE A 121 -5.80 -30.94 15.26
C PHE A 121 -6.41 -32.32 15.03
N LYS A 122 -6.20 -33.23 15.97
CA LYS A 122 -6.83 -34.55 15.98
C LYS A 122 -7.85 -34.59 17.12
N ASN A 123 -9.08 -34.14 16.86
CA ASN A 123 -10.20 -34.39 17.76
C ASN A 123 -11.00 -35.61 17.28
N ASN A 124 -11.64 -36.30 18.22
CA ASN A 124 -12.41 -37.53 17.96
C ASN A 124 -13.51 -37.39 16.90
N SER A 125 -13.98 -36.16 16.61
CA SER A 125 -15.06 -35.90 15.64
C SER A 125 -14.61 -35.13 14.39
N SER A 126 -13.39 -34.57 14.33
CA SER A 126 -12.87 -33.96 13.09
C SER A 126 -11.34 -33.83 13.11
N LYS A 127 -10.71 -34.18 11.98
CA LYS A 127 -9.30 -33.90 11.71
C LYS A 127 -9.22 -32.54 11.01
N LYS A 128 -8.51 -31.57 11.61
CA LYS A 128 -8.23 -30.27 10.96
C LYS A 128 -6.73 -30.09 10.77
N LEU A 129 -6.33 -29.66 9.58
CA LEU A 129 -4.95 -29.33 9.23
C LEU A 129 -4.87 -27.83 8.93
N ILE A 130 -4.04 -27.10 9.66
CA ILE A 130 -3.75 -25.68 9.40
C ILE A 130 -2.29 -25.58 9.00
N ILE A 131 -2.04 -25.06 7.79
CA ILE A 131 -0.70 -24.77 7.29
C ILE A 131 -0.54 -23.25 7.33
N ARG A 132 0.45 -22.76 8.08
CA ARG A 132 0.87 -21.36 8.12
C ARG A 132 2.21 -21.24 7.40
N GLY A 133 2.35 -20.22 6.58
CA GLY A 133 3.58 -19.97 5.86
C GLY A 133 3.53 -18.69 5.05
N ILE A 134 4.63 -18.40 4.40
CA ILE A 134 4.82 -17.22 3.56
C ILE A 134 4.14 -17.48 2.23
N ILE A 135 2.85 -17.12 2.15
CA ILE A 135 2.15 -17.00 0.88
C ILE A 135 2.32 -15.55 0.44
N PRO A 136 2.96 -15.26 -0.71
CA PRO A 136 2.93 -13.92 -1.28
C PRO A 136 1.50 -13.64 -1.78
N ILE A 137 0.63 -13.23 -0.85
CA ILE A 137 -0.68 -12.72 -1.18
C ILE A 137 -0.46 -11.28 -1.63
N LEU A 138 -0.73 -10.99 -2.89
CA LEU A 138 -0.93 -9.62 -3.33
C LEU A 138 -2.14 -9.10 -2.55
N ALA A 139 -1.88 -8.27 -1.53
CA ALA A 139 -2.92 -7.61 -0.76
C ALA A 139 -3.72 -6.70 -1.70
N ASP A 140 -4.84 -7.18 -2.23
CA ASP A 140 -5.91 -6.27 -2.56
C ASP A 140 -6.52 -5.86 -1.23
N ASN A 141 -6.57 -4.56 -0.95
CA ASN A 141 -7.26 -4.01 0.23
C ASN A 141 -8.75 -4.43 0.31
N ASN A 142 -9.28 -5.10 -0.71
CA ASN A 142 -10.63 -5.65 -0.80
C ASN A 142 -10.70 -7.14 -1.19
N THR A 143 -9.60 -7.90 -1.27
CA THR A 143 -9.73 -9.37 -1.33
C THR A 143 -10.07 -9.85 0.07
N THR A 144 -11.37 -10.01 0.34
CA THR A 144 -11.78 -11.14 1.17
C THR A 144 -11.05 -12.36 0.61
N LEU A 145 -10.29 -13.04 1.46
CA LEU A 145 -9.71 -14.35 1.14
C LEU A 145 -10.78 -15.16 0.40
N PRO A 146 -10.46 -15.83 -0.72
CA PRO A 146 -11.45 -16.55 -1.50
C PRO A 146 -12.31 -17.41 -0.57
N GLN A 147 -13.64 -17.33 -0.72
CA GLN A 147 -14.63 -17.88 0.22
C GLN A 147 -14.47 -19.38 0.53
N CYS A 148 -13.65 -20.11 -0.23
CA CYS A 148 -13.24 -21.46 0.10
C CYS A 148 -12.43 -21.57 1.41
N TYR A 149 -11.92 -20.47 1.96
CA TYR A 149 -11.30 -20.43 3.29
C TYR A 149 -12.26 -20.03 4.43
N THR A 150 -13.43 -19.46 4.12
CA THR A 150 -14.32 -18.88 5.14
C THR A 150 -15.70 -19.51 5.24
N ARG A 151 -16.12 -20.38 4.29
CA ARG A 151 -17.47 -20.98 4.30
C ARG A 151 -17.76 -21.99 5.41
N LEU A 152 -16.81 -22.33 6.28
CA LEU A 152 -17.04 -23.16 7.47
C LEU A 152 -16.90 -22.40 8.80
N TRP A 153 -16.67 -21.09 8.76
CA TRP A 153 -16.58 -20.27 9.97
C TRP A 153 -17.88 -19.52 10.19
N GLY A 154 -18.91 -20.27 10.60
CA GLY A 154 -20.02 -19.71 11.37
C GLY A 154 -19.48 -19.33 12.75
N GLY A 155 -19.18 -18.05 12.96
CA GLY A 155 -18.62 -17.59 14.22
C GLY A 155 -18.28 -16.11 14.20
N PHE A 156 -19.24 -15.30 14.65
CA PHE A 156 -19.11 -13.89 14.98
C PHE A 156 -17.87 -13.60 15.85
N GLY A 157 -17.17 -12.49 15.56
CA GLY A 157 -16.43 -11.73 16.59
C GLY A 157 -15.03 -12.21 16.99
N TRP A 158 -14.01 -11.96 16.16
CA TRP A 158 -12.60 -11.97 16.62
C TRP A 158 -11.85 -10.64 16.41
N ARG A 159 -12.48 -9.61 15.83
CA ARG A 159 -11.86 -8.27 15.70
C ARG A 159 -11.80 -7.46 17.01
N GLY A 160 -12.40 -7.94 18.10
CA GLY A 160 -12.46 -7.22 19.39
C GLY A 160 -11.36 -7.55 20.40
N SER A 161 -10.60 -8.65 20.24
CA SER A 161 -9.76 -9.15 21.34
C SER A 161 -8.30 -8.69 21.31
N LEU A 162 -7.88 -7.87 20.33
CA LEU A 162 -6.48 -7.40 20.25
C LEU A 162 -6.25 -6.00 20.87
N ALA A 163 -7.24 -5.44 21.58
CA ALA A 163 -7.10 -4.16 22.27
C ALA A 163 -6.96 -4.26 23.81
N LYS A 164 -6.92 -5.46 24.39
CA LYS A 164 -6.73 -5.66 25.84
C LYS A 164 -5.78 -6.82 26.12
N THR A 165 -4.50 -6.59 25.87
CA THR A 165 -3.38 -7.23 26.59
C THR A 165 -2.12 -6.42 26.31
N ARG A 166 -2.03 -5.28 26.99
CA ARG A 166 -0.79 -4.77 27.57
C ARG A 166 -0.96 -4.85 29.07
#